data_AF-A0A963RDX6-F1
#
_entry.id   AF-A0A963RDX6-F1
#
_cell.length_a   1.000
_cell.length_b   1.000
_cell.length_c   1.000
_cell.angle_alpha   90.00
_cell.angle_beta   90.00
_cell.angle_gamma   90.00
#
_symmetry.space_group_name_H-M   'P 1'
#
loop_
_entity.id
_entity.type
_entity.pdbx_description
1 polymer ?
#
loop_
_entity_poly.entity_id
_entity_poly.type
_entity_poly.pdbx_seq_one_letter_code
_entity_poly.pdbx_strand_id
1 'polypeptide(L)'
;AERVRDYIRGDLPKGCCSVDRCAEKFGVSPRTLQARLEAEGTSFSMQIEEVRIHLAKVYLQRPESSLDEIAEWLGYSEQTSFGRAFRRWTGTSPQKYRQGLG
;
A
#
# COMPACT_ATOMS: atom_id res chain seq x y z
N ALA A 1 4.75 -14.41 2.70
CA ALA A 1 4.34 -13.05 2.26
C ALA A 1 2.93 -12.93 1.66
N GLU A 2 2.47 -13.80 0.75
CA GLU A 2 1.24 -13.56 -0.05
C GLU A 2 -0.04 -13.31 0.78
N ARG A 3 -0.32 -14.13 1.79
CA ARG A 3 -1.48 -13.94 2.70
C ARG A 3 -1.46 -12.57 3.39
N VAL A 4 -0.28 -12.06 3.75
CA VAL A 4 -0.11 -10.74 4.36
C VAL A 4 -0.48 -9.64 3.37
N ARG A 5 -0.09 -9.78 2.10
CA ARG A 5 -0.48 -8.82 1.04
C ARG A 5 -1.99 -8.81 0.79
N ASP A 6 -2.65 -9.96 0.82
CA ASP A 6 -4.11 -10.03 0.66
C ASP A 6 -4.84 -9.37 1.84
N TYR A 7 -4.35 -9.56 3.06
CA TYR A 7 -4.84 -8.82 4.21
C TYR A 7 -4.70 -7.30 4.01
N ILE A 8 -3.51 -6.85 3.62
CA ILE A 8 -3.21 -5.43 3.41
C ILE A 8 -4.14 -4.83 2.35
N ARG A 9 -4.30 -5.49 1.18
CA ARG A 9 -5.17 -5.01 0.09
C ARG A 9 -6.60 -4.73 0.58
N GLY A 10 -7.14 -5.60 1.42
CA GLY A 10 -8.51 -5.46 1.95
C GLY A 10 -8.66 -4.43 3.07
N ASP A 11 -7.57 -4.08 3.77
CA ASP A 11 -7.61 -3.17 4.93
C ASP A 11 -7.06 -1.77 4.64
N LEU A 12 -6.31 -1.57 3.55
CA LEU A 12 -5.81 -0.26 3.14
C LEU A 12 -6.91 0.81 3.05
N PRO A 13 -8.05 0.59 2.36
CA PRO A 13 -9.10 1.61 2.27
C PRO A 13 -9.75 1.96 3.62
N LYS A 14 -9.59 1.10 4.64
CA LYS A 14 -10.19 1.30 5.97
C LYS A 14 -9.31 2.15 6.89
N GLY A 15 -8.07 2.45 6.48
CA GLY A 15 -7.12 3.24 7.27
C GLY A 15 -6.60 2.58 8.55
N CYS A 16 -6.95 1.32 8.83
CA CYS A 16 -6.63 0.63 10.07
C CYS A 16 -5.64 -0.54 9.92
N CYS A 17 -4.98 -0.66 8.76
CA CYS A 17 -4.01 -1.73 8.49
C CYS A 17 -2.80 -1.67 9.44
N SER A 18 -2.69 -2.64 10.35
CA SER A 18 -1.58 -2.74 11.32
C SER A 18 -1.05 -4.17 11.44
N VAL A 19 0.18 -4.30 11.93
CA VAL A 19 0.81 -5.61 12.16
C VAL A 19 0.06 -6.40 13.23
N ASP A 20 -0.48 -5.71 14.24
CA ASP A 20 -1.24 -6.33 15.33
C ASP A 20 -2.54 -6.98 14.84
N ARG A 21 -3.32 -6.25 14.04
CA ARG A 21 -4.57 -6.77 13.47
C ARG A 21 -4.32 -7.89 12.45
N CYS A 22 -3.23 -7.79 11.69
CA CYS A 22 -2.80 -8.86 10.79
C CYS A 22 -2.43 -10.13 11.56
N ALA A 23 -1.67 -9.99 12.64
CA ALA A 23 -1.25 -11.09 13.49
C ALA A 23 -2.44 -11.75 14.19
N GLU A 24 -3.38 -10.95 14.72
CA GLU A 24 -4.65 -11.40 15.29
C GLU A 24 -5.44 -12.23 14.28
N LYS A 25 -5.63 -11.72 13.06
CA LYS A 25 -6.33 -12.44 11.97
C LYS A 25 -5.65 -13.76 11.57
N PHE A 26 -4.34 -13.87 11.77
CA PHE A 26 -3.59 -15.10 11.48
C PHE A 26 -3.38 -16.00 12.71
N GLY A 27 -3.91 -15.64 13.88
CA GLY A 27 -3.79 -16.44 15.10
C GLY A 27 -2.36 -16.55 15.61
N VAL A 28 -1.54 -15.52 15.41
CA VAL A 28 -0.14 -15.47 15.87
C VAL A 28 0.16 -14.19 16.62
N SER A 29 1.26 -14.17 17.37
CA SER A 29 1.73 -12.92 17.98
C SER A 29 2.33 -11.98 16.91
N PRO A 30 2.28 -10.64 17.11
CA PRO A 30 2.96 -9.69 16.21
C PRO A 30 4.45 -9.98 16.05
N ARG A 31 5.13 -10.40 17.13
CA ARG A 31 6.53 -10.82 17.11
C ARG A 31 6.76 -12.02 16.19
N THR A 32 5.90 -13.02 16.24
CA THR A 32 5.98 -14.19 15.37
C THR A 32 5.77 -13.81 13.91
N LEU A 33 4.80 -12.93 13.63
CA LEU A 33 4.55 -12.45 12.27
C LEU A 33 5.75 -11.66 11.73
N GLN A 34 6.31 -10.74 12.52
CA GLN A 34 7.48 -9.95 12.15
C GLN A 34 8.71 -10.84 11.92
N ALA A 35 9.01 -11.78 12.82
CA ALA A 35 10.13 -12.69 12.66
C ALA A 35 10.02 -13.56 11.39
N ARG A 36 8.80 -13.98 11.01
CA ARG A 36 8.56 -14.70 9.75
C ARG A 36 8.82 -13.81 8.53
N LEU A 37 8.36 -12.56 8.57
CA LEU A 37 8.61 -11.60 7.48
C LEU A 37 10.11 -11.28 7.36
N GLU A 38 10.80 -11.09 8.47
CA GLU A 38 12.24 -10.85 8.50
C GLU A 38 13.03 -12.04 7.96
N ALA A 39 12.63 -13.27 8.30
CA ALA A 39 13.22 -14.49 7.74
C ALA A 39 13.00 -14.60 6.21
N GLU A 40 11.93 -13.99 5.69
CA GLU A 40 11.67 -13.85 4.25
C GLU A 40 12.34 -12.60 3.63
N GLY A 41 13.16 -11.85 4.40
CA GLY A 41 13.86 -10.66 3.93
C GLY A 41 12.94 -9.44 3.73
N THR A 42 11.80 -9.40 4.39
CA THR A 42 10.83 -8.30 4.27
C THR A 42 10.32 -7.84 5.64
N SER A 43 9.45 -6.83 5.64
CA SER A 43 8.78 -6.34 6.84
C SER A 43 7.34 -5.97 6.53
N PHE A 44 6.52 -5.81 7.56
CA PHE A 44 5.12 -5.45 7.37
C PHE A 44 4.96 -4.09 6.65
N SER A 45 5.83 -3.12 6.96
CA SER A 45 5.84 -1.82 6.28
C SER A 45 6.27 -1.93 4.82
N MET A 46 7.25 -2.78 4.50
CA MET A 46 7.63 -3.06 3.11
C MET A 46 6.48 -3.71 2.34
N GLN A 47 5.76 -4.65 2.96
CA GLN A 47 4.58 -5.26 2.32
C GLN A 47 3.45 -4.25 2.09
N ILE A 48 3.21 -3.31 3.02
CA ILE A 48 2.26 -2.21 2.81
C ILE A 48 2.67 -1.35 1.62
N GLU A 49 3.95 -0.98 1.56
CA GLU A 49 4.51 -0.14 0.52
C GLU A 49 4.39 -0.82 -0.86
N GLU A 50 4.79 -2.09 -0.98
CA GLU A 50 4.67 -2.88 -2.21
C GLU A 50 3.23 -2.92 -2.72
N VAL A 51 2.27 -3.21 -1.83
CA VAL A 51 0.85 -3.26 -2.18
C VAL A 51 0.35 -1.89 -2.63
N ARG A 52 0.70 -0.82 -1.91
CA ARG A 52 0.32 0.55 -2.26
C ARG A 52 0.87 0.97 -3.62
N ILE A 53 2.14 0.69 -3.91
CA ILE A 53 2.77 1.02 -5.21
C ILE A 53 2.05 0.28 -6.34
N HIS A 54 1.81 -1.02 -6.15
CA HIS A 54 1.15 -1.83 -7.15
C HIS A 54 -0.27 -1.31 -7.46
N LEU A 55 -1.09 -1.11 -6.43
CA LEU A 55 -2.45 -0.59 -6.59
C LEU A 55 -2.46 0.83 -7.17
N ALA A 56 -1.55 1.71 -6.74
CA ALA A 56 -1.44 3.06 -7.28
C ALA A 56 -1.19 3.04 -8.80
N LYS A 57 -0.27 2.20 -9.29
CA LYS A 57 -0.01 2.07 -10.73
C LYS A 57 -1.21 1.53 -11.50
N VAL A 58 -1.98 0.61 -10.91
CA VAL A 58 -3.22 0.09 -11.50
C VAL A 58 -4.28 1.17 -11.57
N TYR A 59 -4.50 1.93 -10.49
CA TYR A 59 -5.52 2.97 -10.45
C TYR A 59 -5.16 4.18 -11.30
N LEU A 60 -3.87 4.51 -11.46
CA LEU A 60 -3.44 5.62 -12.33
C LEU A 60 -3.70 5.36 -13.82
N GLN A 61 -3.90 4.11 -14.24
CA GLN A 61 -4.33 3.77 -15.60
C GLN A 61 -5.81 4.08 -15.88
N ARG A 62 -6.59 4.38 -14.84
CA ARG A 62 -8.01 4.73 -14.93
C ARG A 62 -8.17 6.24 -15.05
N PRO A 63 -8.44 6.80 -16.25
CA PRO A 63 -8.53 8.24 -16.44
C PRO A 63 -9.68 8.89 -15.65
N GLU A 64 -10.72 8.13 -15.32
CA GLU A 64 -11.90 8.56 -14.57
C GLU A 64 -11.62 8.76 -13.08
N SER A 65 -10.56 8.16 -12.53
CA SER A 65 -10.23 8.27 -11.11
C SER A 65 -9.41 9.53 -10.82
N SER A 66 -9.91 10.40 -9.95
CA SER A 66 -9.17 11.54 -9.42
C SER A 66 -7.99 11.07 -8.55
N LEU A 67 -6.99 11.94 -8.35
CA LEU A 67 -5.86 11.60 -7.49
C LEU A 67 -6.26 11.57 -6.00
N ASP A 68 -7.31 12.29 -5.61
CA ASP A 68 -7.88 12.25 -4.27
C ASP A 68 -8.55 10.90 -3.98
N GLU A 69 -9.40 10.41 -4.88
CA GLU A 69 -10.02 9.07 -4.75
C GLU A 69 -8.95 7.96 -4.67
N ILE A 70 -7.91 8.06 -5.50
CA ILE A 70 -6.79 7.11 -5.45
C ILE A 70 -6.07 7.18 -4.10
N ALA A 71 -5.89 8.37 -3.53
CA ALA A 71 -5.27 8.52 -2.21
C ALA A 71 -6.13 7.85 -1.13
N GLU A 72 -7.44 8.06 -1.15
CA GLU A 72 -8.40 7.44 -0.23
C GLU A 72 -8.37 5.91 -0.31
N TRP A 73 -8.43 5.33 -1.52
CA TRP A 73 -8.38 3.87 -1.70
C TRP A 73 -7.06 3.24 -1.22
N LEU A 74 -5.98 4.02 -1.20
CA LEU A 74 -4.66 3.58 -0.70
C LEU A 74 -4.47 3.84 0.80
N GLY A 75 -5.50 4.37 1.47
CA GLY A 75 -5.49 4.68 2.90
C GLY A 75 -4.65 5.91 3.25
N TYR A 76 -4.58 6.90 2.37
CA TYR A 76 -4.03 8.22 2.66
C TYR A 76 -5.14 9.20 3.00
N SER A 77 -4.92 10.04 4.00
CA SER A 77 -5.87 11.11 4.38
C SER A 77 -5.91 12.26 3.37
N GLU A 78 -4.85 12.43 2.58
CA GLU A 78 -4.70 13.54 1.64
C GLU A 78 -3.94 13.09 0.38
N GLN A 79 -4.34 13.64 -0.77
CA GLN A 79 -3.64 13.49 -2.05
C GLN A 79 -2.17 13.93 -1.98
N THR A 80 -1.85 14.97 -1.21
CA THR A 80 -0.47 15.47 -1.05
C THR A 80 0.45 14.42 -0.43
N SER A 81 -0.07 13.67 0.55
CA SER A 81 0.64 12.60 1.25
C SER A 81 0.85 11.39 0.35
N PHE A 82 -0.18 11.00 -0.42
CA PHE A 82 -0.04 9.99 -1.47
C PHE A 82 1.00 10.42 -2.53
N GLY A 83 0.94 11.67 -3.01
CA GLY A 83 1.84 12.18 -4.04
C GLY A 83 3.32 12.16 -3.61
N ARG A 84 3.61 12.54 -2.36
CA ARG A 84 4.97 12.45 -1.79
C ARG A 84 5.45 11.00 -1.71
N ALA A 85 4.59 10.10 -1.21
CA ALA A 85 4.91 8.69 -1.09
C ALA A 85 5.16 8.05 -2.47
N PHE A 86 4.26 8.26 -3.43
CA PHE A 86 4.39 7.75 -4.79
C PHE A 86 5.68 8.23 -5.47
N ARG A 87 6.03 9.51 -5.30
CA ARG A 87 7.30 10.04 -5.82
C ARG A 87 8.52 9.41 -5.15
N ARG A 88 8.49 9.19 -3.84
CA ARG A 88 9.57 8.47 -3.13
C ARG A 88 9.79 7.07 -3.70
N TRP A 89 8.71 6.37 -4.05
CA TRP A 89 8.78 4.99 -4.55
C TRP A 89 9.13 4.87 -6.03
N THR A 90 8.67 5.81 -6.85
CA THR A 90 8.71 5.67 -8.32
C THR A 90 9.61 6.68 -9.02
N GLY A 91 10.10 7.70 -8.30
CA GLY A 91 10.89 8.79 -8.84
C GLY A 91 10.09 9.91 -9.51
N THR A 92 8.78 9.75 -9.72
CA THR A 92 7.92 10.73 -10.42
C THR A 92 6.61 10.98 -9.67
N SER A 93 5.92 12.10 -9.96
CA SER A 93 4.61 12.37 -9.36
C SER A 93 3.52 11.49 -9.99
N PRO A 94 2.42 11.18 -9.27
CA PRO A 94 1.29 10.43 -9.84
C PRO A 94 0.73 11.05 -11.11
N GLN A 95 0.64 12.39 -11.16
CA GLN A 95 0.15 13.13 -12.32
C GLN A 95 1.07 12.96 -13.54
N LYS A 96 2.40 13.09 -13.35
CA LYS A 96 3.37 12.88 -14.43
C LYS A 96 3.38 11.42 -14.89
N TYR A 97 3.28 10.48 -13.96
CA TYR A 97 3.16 9.06 -14.29
C TYR A 97 1.94 8.81 -15.17
N ARG A 98 0.76 9.34 -14.79
CA ARG A 98 -0.48 9.21 -15.57
C ARG A 98 -0.35 9.83 -16.97
N GLN A 99 0.24 11.00 -17.09
CA GLN A 99 0.45 11.66 -18.39
C GLN A 99 1.32 10.82 -19.34
N GLY A 100 2.28 10.06 -18.80
CA GLY A 100 3.12 9.16 -19.61
C GLY A 100 2.47 7.83 -19.99
N LEU A 101 1.23 7.57 -19.55
CA LEU A 101 0.45 6.40 -19.99
C LEU A 101 -0.37 6.66 -21.27
N GLY A 102 -0.47 7.93 -21.68
CA GLY A 102 -1.20 8.39 -22.87
C GLY A 102 -0.30 8.61 -24.07
#